data_AF-A0A936E2B4-F1
#
_entry.id   AF-A0A936E2B4-F1
#
_cell.length_a   1.000
_cell.length_b   1.000
_cell.length_c   1.000
_cell.angle_alpha   90.00
_cell.angle_beta   90.00
_cell.angle_gamma   90.00
#
_symmetry.space_group_name_H-M   'P 1'
#
loop_
_entity.id
_entity.type
_entity.pdbx_description
1 polymer ?
#
loop_
_entity_poly.entity_id
_entity_poly.type
_entity_poly.pdbx_seq_one_letter_code
_entity_poly.pdbx_strand_id
1 'polypeptide(L)'
;MGDAIRQGVIRASDPFGVLVVGAKGSGQQLVLSSILLQGQPVGNISYAIFEELAADERVQTAVPLAFGDNIGGARIIGTNNSFFALTGHAASHPPLCWPTAVCWNKSLRRCWEPRPPPNSV
;
A
#
# COMPACT_ATOMS: atom_id res chain seq x y z
N MET A 1 -0.22 -4.79 22.27
CA MET A 1 -0.84 -5.73 21.32
C MET A 1 -1.47 -5.03 20.11
N GLY A 2 -2.11 -3.87 20.27
CA GLY A 2 -2.71 -3.12 19.14
C GLY A 2 -1.72 -2.65 18.06
N ASP A 3 -0.49 -2.30 18.45
CA ASP A 3 0.51 -1.78 17.51
C ASP A 3 0.92 -2.78 16.43
N ALA A 4 1.00 -4.07 16.77
CA ALA A 4 1.34 -5.11 15.80
C ALA A 4 0.30 -5.24 14.68
N ILE A 5 -0.99 -5.16 15.03
CA ILE A 5 -2.09 -5.20 14.05
C ILE A 5 -2.09 -3.93 13.19
N ARG A 6 -1.93 -2.76 13.82
CA ARG A 6 -1.84 -1.49 13.11
C ARG A 6 -0.69 -1.49 12.09
N GLN A 7 0.49 -1.94 12.51
CA GLN A 7 1.65 -2.04 11.63
C GLN A 7 1.47 -3.08 10.53
N GLY A 8 0.79 -4.19 10.82
CA GLY A 8 0.43 -5.19 9.81
C GLY A 8 -0.44 -4.61 8.70
N VAL A 9 -1.48 -3.85 9.05
CA VAL A 9 -2.36 -3.18 8.09
C VAL A 9 -1.60 -2.15 7.26
N ILE A 10 -0.78 -1.30 7.90
CA ILE A 10 0.00 -0.28 7.19
C ILE A 10 0.92 -0.92 6.16
N ARG A 11 1.65 -1.98 6.53
CA ARG A 11 2.58 -2.66 5.61
C ARG A 11 1.86 -3.36 4.45
N ALA A 12 0.68 -3.92 4.69
CA ALA A 12 -0.10 -4.58 3.65
C ALA A 12 -0.65 -3.59 2.62
N SER A 13 -1.00 -2.37 3.06
CA SER A 13 -1.57 -1.33 2.19
C SER A 13 -0.52 -0.47 1.49
N ASP A 14 0.71 -0.45 1.97
CA ASP A 14 1.83 0.36 1.45
C ASP A 14 2.07 0.28 -0.08
N PRO A 15 1.94 -0.89 -0.75
CA PRO A 15 2.10 -0.98 -2.21
C PRO A 15 0.98 -0.29 -3.01
N PHE A 16 -0.20 -0.09 -2.42
CA PHE A 16 -1.39 0.43 -3.11
C PHE A 16 -1.47 1.96 -3.10
N GLY A 17 -0.52 2.64 -2.45
CA GLY A 17 -0.38 4.09 -2.47
C GLY A 17 -1.37 4.84 -1.57
N VAL A 18 -1.39 6.16 -1.72
CA VAL A 18 -2.11 7.08 -0.83
C VAL A 18 -3.48 7.47 -1.38
N LEU A 19 -3.72 7.29 -2.68
CA LEU A 19 -4.91 7.77 -3.37
C LEU A 19 -5.64 6.64 -4.10
N VAL A 20 -6.94 6.51 -3.83
CA VAL A 20 -7.86 5.64 -4.56
C VAL A 20 -8.93 6.50 -5.22
N VAL A 21 -9.13 6.32 -6.52
CA VAL A 21 -10.13 7.03 -7.33
C VAL A 21 -11.20 6.04 -7.78
N GLY A 22 -12.47 6.42 -7.66
CA GLY A 22 -13.60 5.58 -8.07
C GLY A 22 -14.90 6.35 -8.16
N ALA A 23 -15.99 5.67 -8.53
CA ALA A 23 -17.28 6.31 -8.72
C ALA A 23 -17.87 6.86 -7.42
N LYS A 24 -18.89 7.72 -7.56
CA LYS A 24 -19.60 8.34 -6.46
C LYS A 24 -20.09 7.28 -5.46
N GLY A 25 -19.63 7.38 -4.23
CA GLY A 25 -19.91 6.46 -3.13
C GLY A 25 -19.27 6.96 -1.83
N SER A 26 -19.22 6.13 -0.80
CA SER A 26 -18.47 6.48 0.41
C SER A 26 -16.98 6.16 0.23
N GLY A 27 -16.11 7.03 0.73
CA GLY A 27 -14.66 6.78 0.69
C GLY A 27 -14.26 5.49 1.41
N GLN A 28 -15.00 5.10 2.45
CA GLN A 28 -14.79 3.83 3.15
C GLN A 28 -15.12 2.63 2.26
N GLN A 29 -16.26 2.65 1.55
CA GLN A 29 -16.60 1.57 0.60
C GLN A 29 -15.56 1.47 -0.51
N LEU A 30 -15.07 2.61 -1.01
CA LEU A 30 -14.03 2.63 -2.03
C LEU A 30 -12.75 1.95 -1.54
N VAL A 31 -12.27 2.28 -0.33
CA VAL A 31 -11.05 1.69 0.23
C VAL A 31 -11.23 0.20 0.56
N LEU A 32 -12.34 -0.18 1.19
CA LEU A 32 -12.62 -1.57 1.55
C LEU A 32 -12.73 -2.45 0.30
N SER A 33 -13.40 -1.96 -0.75
CA SER A 33 -13.60 -2.74 -1.98
C SER A 33 -12.35 -2.83 -2.84
N SER A 34 -11.49 -1.80 -2.84
CA SER A 34 -10.29 -1.76 -3.67
C SER A 34 -9.08 -2.43 -3.06
N ILE A 35 -8.76 -2.16 -1.78
CA ILE A 35 -7.56 -2.66 -1.13
C ILE A 35 -7.84 -3.98 -0.41
N LEU A 36 -8.95 -4.04 0.33
CA LEU A 36 -9.29 -5.23 1.13
C LEU A 36 -10.16 -6.23 0.37
N LEU A 37 -10.63 -5.87 -0.83
CA LEU A 37 -11.54 -6.68 -1.64
C LEU A 37 -12.82 -7.08 -0.89
N GLN A 38 -13.24 -6.24 0.08
CA GLN A 38 -14.38 -6.45 0.94
C GLN A 38 -15.51 -5.48 0.61
N GLY A 39 -16.76 -5.96 0.78
CA GLY A 39 -17.95 -5.18 0.48
C GLY A 39 -18.29 -5.14 -1.02
N GLN A 40 -19.31 -4.34 -1.34
CA GLN A 40 -19.74 -4.13 -2.72
C GLN A 40 -18.83 -3.11 -3.42
N PRO A 41 -18.42 -3.37 -4.68
CA PRO A 41 -17.66 -2.40 -5.45
C PRO A 41 -18.52 -1.16 -5.67
N VAL A 42 -17.88 0.00 -5.62
CA VAL A 42 -18.49 1.23 -6.14
C VAL A 42 -18.69 1.08 -7.65
N GLY A 43 -19.59 1.89 -8.23
CA GLY A 43 -19.83 1.86 -9.67
C GLY A 43 -18.56 2.07 -10.51
N ASN A 44 -18.65 1.77 -11.80
CA ASN A 44 -17.53 1.96 -12.73
C ASN A 44 -17.33 3.44 -13.06
N ILE A 45 -16.07 3.81 -13.28
CA ILE A 45 -15.68 5.10 -13.85
C ILE A 45 -15.28 4.93 -15.32
N SER A 46 -15.37 6.01 -16.10
CA SER A 46 -14.95 6.00 -17.49
C SER A 46 -13.45 5.71 -17.60
N TYR A 47 -13.06 4.89 -18.57
CA TYR A 47 -11.65 4.61 -18.85
C TYR A 47 -10.86 5.87 -19.26
N ALA A 48 -11.53 6.88 -19.84
CA ALA A 48 -10.91 8.16 -20.16
C ALA A 48 -10.32 8.87 -18.93
N ILE A 49 -10.90 8.67 -17.74
CA ILE A 49 -10.37 9.23 -16.48
C ILE A 49 -9.04 8.57 -16.12
N PHE A 50 -8.93 7.26 -16.36
CA PHE A 50 -7.66 6.55 -16.18
C PHE A 50 -6.60 7.08 -17.14
N GLU A 51 -6.95 7.31 -18.42
CA GLU A 51 -6.01 7.86 -19.41
C GLU A 51 -5.53 9.27 -19.02
N GLU A 52 -6.44 10.12 -18.54
CA GLU A 52 -6.11 11.46 -18.04
C GLU A 52 -5.16 11.39 -16.84
N LEU A 53 -5.46 10.54 -15.86
CA LEU A 53 -4.61 10.37 -14.67
C LEU A 53 -3.25 9.76 -15.02
N ALA A 54 -3.20 8.82 -15.98
CA ALA A 54 -1.96 8.22 -16.43
C ALA A 54 -1.08 9.18 -17.23
N ALA A 55 -1.66 10.23 -17.83
CA ALA A 55 -0.96 11.28 -18.55
C ALA A 55 -0.47 12.43 -17.64
N ASP A 56 -0.97 12.54 -16.40
CA ASP A 56 -0.58 13.58 -15.46
C ASP A 56 0.81 13.31 -14.87
N GLU A 57 1.75 14.25 -15.04
CA GLU A 57 3.13 14.14 -14.55
C GLU A 57 3.24 13.98 -13.02
N ARG A 58 2.22 14.37 -12.26
CA ARG A 58 2.18 14.23 -10.80
C ARG A 58 1.86 12.80 -10.37
N VAL A 59 1.36 11.96 -11.28
CA VAL A 59 0.99 10.58 -11.01
C VAL A 59 2.16 9.67 -11.36
N GLN A 60 2.82 9.13 -10.34
CA GLN A 60 3.95 8.22 -10.54
C GLN A 60 3.53 6.91 -11.23
N THR A 61 2.37 6.37 -10.84
CA THR A 61 1.84 5.12 -11.41
C THR A 61 0.33 5.10 -11.24
N ALA A 62 -0.38 4.85 -12.33
CA ALA A 62 -1.82 4.60 -12.34
C ALA A 62 -2.08 3.12 -12.65
N VAL A 63 -2.90 2.47 -11.83
CA VAL A 63 -3.29 1.07 -12.02
C VAL A 63 -4.81 0.98 -12.08
N PRO A 64 -5.39 0.57 -13.22
CA PRO A 64 -6.83 0.41 -13.33
C PRO A 64 -7.26 -0.88 -12.64
N LEU A 65 -8.36 -0.82 -11.88
CA LEU A 65 -8.98 -1.98 -11.25
C LEU A 65 -10.45 -2.07 -11.68
N ALA A 66 -10.83 -3.19 -12.25
CA ALA A 66 -12.21 -3.52 -12.60
C ALA A 66 -12.66 -4.75 -11.79
N PHE A 67 -13.72 -4.60 -11.01
CA PHE A 67 -14.26 -5.70 -10.21
C PHE A 67 -15.33 -6.45 -10.99
N GLY A 68 -15.18 -7.78 -11.08
CA GLY A 68 -16.13 -8.66 -11.72
C GLY A 68 -16.82 -9.61 -10.74
N ASP A 69 -17.20 -10.78 -11.26
CA ASP A 69 -17.82 -11.85 -10.50
C ASP A 69 -16.88 -12.50 -9.49
N ASN A 70 -17.40 -13.44 -8.71
CA ASN A 70 -16.62 -14.23 -7.77
C ASN A 70 -16.74 -15.71 -8.12
N ILE A 71 -15.63 -16.43 -8.13
CA ILE A 71 -15.58 -17.88 -8.38
C ILE A 71 -14.98 -18.55 -7.14
N GLY A 72 -15.74 -19.45 -6.51
CA GLY A 72 -15.27 -20.21 -5.35
C GLY A 72 -14.85 -19.34 -4.16
N GLY A 73 -15.44 -18.15 -4.01
CA GLY A 73 -15.07 -17.19 -2.96
C GLY A 73 -13.88 -16.28 -3.30
N ALA A 74 -13.24 -16.46 -4.46
CA ALA A 74 -12.23 -15.55 -4.97
C ALA A 74 -12.86 -14.52 -5.92
N ARG A 75 -12.54 -13.24 -5.71
CA ARG A 75 -13.01 -12.14 -6.56
C ARG A 75 -12.19 -12.06 -7.84
N ILE A 76 -12.86 -11.98 -8.99
CA ILE A 76 -12.21 -11.72 -10.27
C ILE A 76 -11.95 -10.22 -10.39
N ILE A 77 -10.70 -9.86 -10.70
CA ILE A 77 -10.27 -8.47 -10.86
C ILE A 77 -9.57 -8.35 -12.22
N GLY A 78 -10.07 -7.44 -13.05
CA GLY A 78 -9.42 -7.00 -14.27
C GLY A 78 -8.44 -5.88 -13.95
N THR A 79 -7.19 -6.02 -14.39
CA THR A 79 -6.16 -4.98 -14.26
C THR A 79 -5.15 -5.13 -15.40
N ASN A 80 -4.16 -4.25 -15.47
CA ASN A 80 -3.08 -4.30 -16.44
C ASN A 80 -1.76 -4.75 -15.79
N ASN A 81 -0.68 -4.83 -16.58
CA ASN A 81 0.61 -5.33 -16.11
C ASN A 81 1.26 -4.44 -15.04
N SER A 82 0.88 -3.16 -14.92
CA SER A 82 1.46 -2.28 -13.90
C SER A 82 1.05 -2.67 -12.48
N PHE A 83 -0.03 -3.44 -12.31
CA PHE A 83 -0.40 -4.01 -11.01
C PHE A 83 0.69 -4.91 -10.42
N PHE A 84 1.28 -5.79 -11.24
CA PHE A 84 2.33 -6.71 -10.78
C PHE A 84 3.67 -6.01 -10.55
N ALA A 85 3.81 -4.76 -11.01
CA ALA A 85 4.96 -3.92 -10.77
C ALA A 85 4.84 -3.08 -9.48
N LEU A 86 3.69 -3.13 -8.79
CA LEU A 86 3.51 -2.42 -7.52
C LEU A 86 4.43 -3.02 -6.44
N THR A 87 5.42 -2.24 -6.04
CA THR A 87 6.30 -2.58 -4.93
C THR A 87 5.96 -1.72 -3.72
N GLY A 88 5.83 -2.33 -2.55
CA GLY A 88 5.75 -1.58 -1.29
C GLY A 88 6.99 -0.71 -1.11
N HIS A 89 6.78 0.53 -0.64
CA HIS A 89 7.82 1.46 -0.19
C HIS A 89 8.55 0.98 1.08
N ALA A 90 8.38 -0.28 1.50
CA ALA A 90 9.12 -0.93 2.58
C ALA A 90 10.67 -0.87 2.44
N ALA A 91 11.20 -0.46 1.29
CA ALA A 91 12.63 -0.17 1.10
C ALA A 91 13.04 1.27 1.51
N SER A 92 12.10 2.19 1.70
CA SER A 92 12.36 3.59 2.08
C SER A 92 12.54 3.79 3.59
N HIS A 93 12.12 2.82 4.40
CA HIS A 93 12.48 2.76 5.80
C HIS A 93 13.53 1.65 5.96
N PRO A 94 14.75 1.94 6.46
CA PRO A 94 15.67 0.87 6.81
C PRO A 94 14.96 -0.11 7.75
N PRO A 95 15.35 -1.39 7.75
CA PRO A 95 14.71 -2.39 8.59
C PRO A 95 14.62 -1.84 10.00
N LEU A 96 13.41 -1.87 10.59
CA LEU A 96 13.19 -1.49 11.97
C LEU A 96 14.29 -2.15 12.82
N CYS A 97 15.24 -1.35 13.29
CA CYS A 97 16.23 -1.77 14.27
C CYS A 97 15.46 -2.04 15.56
N TRP A 98 15.03 -3.28 15.76
CA TRP A 98 14.68 -3.74 17.09
C TRP A 98 15.93 -3.60 17.97
N PRO A 99 15.79 -3.30 19.27
CA PRO A 99 16.93 -3.02 20.15
C PRO A 99 17.95 -4.17 20.29
N THR A 100 17.69 -5.34 19.69
CA THR A 100 18.59 -6.50 19.66
C THR A 100 18.97 -6.98 18.25
N ALA A 101 18.56 -6.31 17.17
CA ALA A 101 18.84 -6.75 15.81
C ALA A 101 19.76 -5.77 15.06
N VAL A 102 20.94 -6.26 14.69
CA VAL A 102 21.92 -5.55 13.85
C VAL A 102 21.37 -5.41 12.42
N CYS A 103 21.23 -4.18 11.93
CA CYS A 103 20.96 -3.91 10.52
C CYS A 103 22.21 -4.14 9.68
N TRP A 104 22.08 -4.91 8.60
CA TRP A 104 23.16 -5.15 7.64
C TRP A 104 22.77 -4.61 6.26
N ASN A 105 23.60 -3.72 5.71
CA ASN A 105 23.63 -3.37 4.28
C ASN A 105 25.04 -3.67 3.75
N LYS A 106 25.12 -4.26 2.56
CA LYS A 106 26.35 -4.68 1.89
C LYS A 106 27.28 -3.54 1.45
N SER A 107 26.89 -2.27 1.51
CA SER A 107 27.70 -1.18 0.90
C SER A 107 28.16 -0.01 1.77
N LEU A 108 27.69 0.24 3.01
CA LEU A 108 28.28 1.30 3.84
C LEU A 108 28.21 0.95 5.34
N ARG A 109 29.40 0.89 5.97
CA ARG A 109 29.62 0.59 7.39
C ARG A 109 29.39 1.85 8.25
N ARG A 110 28.34 1.90 9.07
CA ARG A 110 28.38 2.47 10.43
C ARG A 110 27.04 2.29 11.16
N CYS A 111 27.10 1.60 12.29
CA CYS A 111 26.05 1.56 13.31
C CYS A 111 26.05 2.88 14.09
N TRP A 112 24.86 3.37 14.47
CA TRP A 112 24.71 4.43 15.46
C TRP A 112 24.52 3.76 16.83
N GLU A 113 25.38 4.07 17.80
CA GLU A 113 25.34 3.53 19.16
C GLU A 113 24.00 3.89 19.85
N PRO A 114 23.38 3.00 20.65
CA PRO A 114 22.16 3.34 21.36
C PRO A 114 22.43 4.44 22.41
N ARG A 115 21.64 5.53 22.39
CA ARG A 115 21.64 6.51 23.48
C ARG A 115 21.14 5.85 24.79
N PRO A 116 21.72 6.17 25.95
CA PRO A 116 21.19 5.71 27.22
C PRO A 116 19.78 6.31 27.48
N PRO A 117 18.90 5.59 28.19
CA PRO A 117 17.55 6.06 28.49
C PRO A 117 17.60 7.32 29.37
N PRO A 118 16.66 8.29 29.19
CA PRO A 118 16.56 9.41 30.10
C PRO A 118 16.06 8.88 31.44
N ASN A 119 16.83 9.16 32.49
CA ASN A 119 16.57 8.94 33.92
C ASN A 119 17.21 7.66 34.49
N SER A 120 18.52 7.75 34.71
CA SER A 120 19.21 7.06 35.80
C SER A 120 19.67 8.11 36.81
N VAL A 121 18.82 8.35 37.82
CA VAL A 121 19.16 8.87 39.15
C VAL A 121 18.31 8.08 40.14
#